data_AF-A0AA35WFU5-F1
#
_entry.id   AF-A0AA35WFU5-F1
#
_cell.length_a   1.000
_cell.length_b   1.000
_cell.length_c   1.000
_cell.angle_alpha   90.00
_cell.angle_beta   90.00
_cell.angle_gamma   90.00
#
_symmetry.space_group_name_H-M   'P 1'
#
loop_
_entity.id
_entity.type
_entity.pdbx_description
1 polymer ?
#
loop_
_entity_poly.entity_id
_entity_poly.type
_entity_poly.pdbx_seq_one_letter_code
_entity_poly.pdbx_strand_id
1 'polypeptide(L)'
;MESRPKRKRRRTMGGLHLRPSATPTATSLIPGALQVVKEKPPMTVVGDVHGKIALMIDDVIDDLDHLMAAAKCLKERGAYRVCVVATHGIFTKAATELLEHSDIDEVLVTNTIMHDIDEKRCSKIRTIDISMLLAEAIRRIYYGESMSQLFRNELFM
;
A
#
# COMPACT_ATOMS: atom_id res chain seq x y z
N MET A 1 11.46 -52.47 22.23
CA MET A 1 11.17 -53.76 21.57
C MET A 1 9.74 -54.13 21.88
N GLU A 2 8.80 -53.93 20.96
CA GLU A 2 7.71 -54.90 20.77
C GLU A 2 7.03 -54.67 19.42
N SER A 3 7.04 -55.74 18.64
CA SER A 3 6.60 -55.83 17.26
C SER A 3 5.13 -56.24 17.21
N ARG A 4 4.35 -55.64 16.30
CA ARG A 4 3.05 -56.19 15.89
C ARG A 4 2.93 -56.28 14.36
N PRO A 5 2.18 -57.27 13.84
CA PRO A 5 2.56 -58.00 12.63
C PRO A 5 1.84 -57.52 11.36
N LYS A 6 2.52 -57.71 10.21
CA LYS A 6 2.00 -57.47 8.86
C LYS A 6 0.93 -58.52 8.50
N ARG A 7 -0.26 -58.08 8.07
CA ARG A 7 -1.29 -58.97 7.48
C ARG A 7 -1.47 -58.68 5.98
N LYS A 8 -1.00 -59.64 5.17
CA LYS A 8 -1.16 -59.80 3.72
C LYS A 8 -2.61 -59.55 3.27
N ARG A 9 -2.81 -58.73 2.23
CA ARG A 9 -3.99 -58.84 1.35
C ARG A 9 -3.54 -59.32 -0.03
N ARG A 10 -4.11 -60.46 -0.42
CA ARG A 10 -3.93 -61.18 -1.69
C ARG A 10 -4.45 -60.33 -2.85
N ARG A 11 -3.73 -60.47 -3.97
CA ARG A 11 -4.07 -59.96 -5.31
C ARG A 11 -5.17 -60.80 -5.96
N THR A 12 -6.08 -60.11 -6.67
CA THR A 12 -6.78 -60.56 -7.88
C THR A 12 -7.09 -59.27 -8.65
N MET A 13 -6.35 -58.82 -9.67
CA MET A 13 -6.20 -59.30 -11.06
C MET A 13 -7.54 -59.57 -11.77
N GLY A 14 -7.93 -58.63 -12.65
CA GLY A 14 -8.91 -58.87 -13.71
C GLY A 14 -9.59 -57.60 -14.23
N GLY A 15 -9.20 -57.13 -15.43
CA GLY A 15 -10.09 -56.35 -16.32
C GLY A 15 -9.58 -54.97 -16.73
N LEU A 16 -8.91 -54.88 -17.88
CA LEU A 16 -8.47 -53.68 -18.59
C LEU A 16 -9.62 -52.75 -19.01
N HIS A 17 -9.48 -51.44 -18.80
CA HIS A 17 -9.86 -50.46 -19.84
C HIS A 17 -9.15 -49.10 -19.67
N LEU A 18 -8.38 -48.76 -20.70
CA LEU A 18 -8.08 -47.43 -21.28
C LEU A 18 -8.05 -46.22 -20.33
N ARG A 19 -6.87 -45.58 -20.21
CA ARG A 19 -6.76 -44.19 -19.71
C ARG A 19 -7.12 -43.21 -20.83
N PRO A 20 -8.03 -42.26 -20.58
CA PRO A 20 -7.94 -40.93 -21.16
C PRO A 20 -7.50 -39.91 -20.11
N SER A 21 -6.78 -38.91 -20.60
CA SER A 21 -6.22 -37.73 -19.96
C SER A 21 -7.07 -37.07 -18.87
N ALA A 22 -6.41 -36.65 -17.79
CA ALA A 22 -6.97 -35.81 -16.75
C ALA A 22 -7.52 -34.50 -17.34
N THR A 23 -8.84 -34.38 -17.36
CA THR A 23 -9.55 -33.10 -17.33
C THR A 23 -9.55 -32.58 -15.88
N PRO A 24 -9.33 -31.28 -15.62
CA PRO A 24 -9.42 -30.75 -14.27
C PRO A 24 -10.89 -30.78 -13.86
N THR A 25 -11.24 -31.74 -13.01
CA THR A 25 -12.56 -31.83 -12.42
C THR A 25 -12.69 -30.74 -11.37
N ALA A 26 -13.61 -29.83 -11.64
CA ALA A 26 -14.22 -28.83 -10.77
C ALA A 26 -13.86 -28.95 -9.28
N THR A 27 -12.97 -28.07 -8.82
CA THR A 27 -12.93 -27.70 -7.40
C THR A 27 -14.24 -27.01 -7.07
N SER A 28 -14.97 -27.64 -6.16
CA SER A 28 -16.25 -27.21 -5.59
C SER A 28 -16.30 -25.70 -5.32
N LEU A 29 -17.14 -25.01 -6.07
CA LEU A 29 -17.62 -23.67 -5.77
C LEU A 29 -18.26 -23.70 -4.37
N ILE A 30 -17.69 -22.97 -3.42
CA ILE A 30 -18.40 -22.58 -2.20
C ILE A 30 -19.36 -21.46 -2.64
N PRO A 31 -20.69 -21.67 -2.66
CA PRO A 31 -21.64 -20.61 -2.97
C PRO A 31 -21.95 -19.90 -1.65
N GLY A 32 -21.19 -18.85 -1.31
CA GLY A 32 -21.41 -18.21 -0.01
C GLY A 32 -20.38 -17.17 0.42
N ALA A 33 -20.14 -16.17 -0.42
CA ALA A 33 -19.77 -14.83 0.02
C ALA A 33 -19.87 -13.91 -1.20
N LEU A 34 -21.09 -13.55 -1.60
CA LEU A 34 -21.26 -12.35 -2.43
C LEU A 34 -20.75 -11.21 -1.54
N GLN A 35 -19.53 -10.72 -1.79
CA GLN A 35 -19.04 -9.52 -1.14
C GLN A 35 -20.01 -8.42 -1.53
N VAL A 36 -20.91 -8.07 -0.60
CA VAL A 36 -21.74 -6.89 -0.71
C VAL A 36 -20.75 -5.74 -0.93
N VAL A 37 -20.79 -5.14 -2.11
CA VAL A 37 -20.00 -3.97 -2.45
C VAL A 37 -20.40 -2.90 -1.44
N LYS A 38 -19.55 -2.69 -0.44
CA LYS A 38 -19.78 -1.70 0.60
C LYS A 38 -19.64 -0.34 -0.08
N GLU A 39 -20.76 0.31 -0.37
CA GLU A 39 -20.75 1.67 -0.92
C GLU A 39 -19.98 2.58 0.05
N LYS A 40 -18.95 3.25 -0.48
CA LYS A 40 -18.24 4.27 0.29
C LYS A 40 -19.20 5.45 0.47
N PRO A 41 -19.41 5.93 1.70
CA PRO A 41 -20.27 7.07 1.94
C PRO A 41 -19.76 8.30 1.17
N PRO A 42 -20.66 9.20 0.74
CA PRO A 42 -20.25 10.43 0.09
C PRO A 42 -19.33 11.21 1.02
N MET A 43 -18.24 11.71 0.46
CA MET A 43 -17.19 12.32 1.24
C MET A 43 -17.54 13.78 1.54
N THR A 44 -17.37 14.17 2.79
CA THR A 44 -17.67 15.53 3.28
C THR A 44 -16.49 16.06 4.09
N VAL A 45 -16.25 17.36 4.01
CA VAL A 45 -15.22 18.03 4.82
C VAL A 45 -15.89 18.63 6.05
N VAL A 46 -15.25 18.46 7.21
CA VAL A 46 -15.62 19.15 8.45
C VAL A 46 -14.56 20.22 8.70
N GLY A 47 -14.98 21.49 8.77
CA GLY A 47 -14.09 22.64 8.87
C GLY A 47 -14.08 23.52 7.61
N ASP A 48 -13.42 24.68 7.73
CA ASP A 48 -13.33 25.68 6.67
C ASP A 48 -11.92 25.68 6.03
N VAL A 49 -11.90 25.46 4.72
CA VAL A 49 -10.69 25.39 3.89
C VAL A 49 -10.66 26.51 2.82
N HIS A 50 -11.66 27.40 2.80
CA HIS A 50 -11.78 28.39 1.74
C HIS A 50 -10.58 29.36 1.73
N GLY A 51 -9.95 29.52 0.57
CA GLY A 51 -8.77 30.35 0.38
C GLY A 51 -7.49 29.83 1.05
N LYS A 52 -7.50 28.63 1.64
CA LYS A 52 -6.36 28.05 2.39
C LYS A 52 -5.65 26.98 1.58
N ILE A 53 -4.40 26.71 1.96
CA ILE A 53 -3.67 25.51 1.52
C ILE A 53 -4.13 24.34 2.41
N ALA A 54 -4.69 23.30 1.81
CA ALA A 54 -5.05 22.07 2.50
C ALA A 54 -3.87 21.08 2.44
N LEU A 55 -3.40 20.66 3.61
CA LEU A 55 -2.41 19.60 3.75
C LEU A 55 -3.13 18.32 4.16
N MET A 56 -3.08 17.31 3.31
CA MET A 56 -3.55 15.96 3.61
C MET A 56 -2.37 15.16 4.13
N ILE A 57 -2.52 14.54 5.31
CA ILE A 57 -1.45 13.80 5.98
C ILE A 57 -1.91 12.35 6.11
N ASP A 58 -1.10 11.44 5.62
CA ASP A 58 -1.28 10.00 5.78
C ASP A 58 0.05 9.32 6.13
N ASP A 59 0.05 8.04 6.46
CA ASP A 59 1.29 7.27 6.63
C ASP A 59 1.76 6.67 5.31
N VAL A 60 0.83 6.18 4.50
CA VAL A 60 1.08 5.43 3.26
C VAL A 60 0.20 5.94 2.12
N ILE A 61 0.76 6.02 0.91
CA ILE A 61 0.03 6.21 -0.34
C ILE A 61 0.17 4.93 -1.16
N ASP A 62 -0.89 4.14 -1.28
CA ASP A 62 -0.92 2.94 -2.13
C ASP A 62 -1.75 3.19 -3.40
N ASP A 63 -3.07 3.30 -3.23
CA ASP A 63 -3.97 3.78 -4.28
C ASP A 63 -4.27 5.28 -4.12
N LEU A 64 -4.78 5.88 -5.19
CA LEU A 64 -5.10 7.31 -5.23
C LEU A 64 -6.60 7.60 -5.19
N ASP A 65 -7.45 6.59 -5.20
CA ASP A 65 -8.89 6.78 -5.36
C ASP A 65 -9.45 7.63 -4.22
N HIS A 66 -9.03 7.32 -2.98
CA HIS A 66 -9.42 8.12 -1.81
C HIS A 66 -8.81 9.52 -1.81
N LEU A 67 -7.54 9.65 -2.16
CA LEU A 67 -6.82 10.92 -2.12
C LEU A 67 -7.35 11.89 -3.19
N MET A 68 -7.63 11.40 -4.39
CA MET A 68 -8.22 12.22 -5.46
C MET A 68 -9.64 12.65 -5.12
N ALA A 69 -10.46 11.76 -4.54
CA ALA A 69 -11.79 12.14 -4.06
C ALA A 69 -11.66 13.28 -3.03
N ALA A 70 -10.80 13.11 -2.02
CA ALA A 70 -10.50 14.12 -0.99
C ALA A 70 -10.06 15.45 -1.57
N ALA A 71 -9.09 15.44 -2.48
CA ALA A 71 -8.58 16.62 -3.15
C ALA A 71 -9.69 17.37 -3.91
N LYS A 72 -10.54 16.64 -4.64
CA LYS A 72 -11.68 17.22 -5.35
C LYS A 72 -12.64 17.93 -4.41
N CYS A 73 -13.04 17.31 -3.30
CA CYS A 73 -13.94 17.96 -2.33
C CYS A 73 -13.31 19.17 -1.65
N LEU A 74 -11.99 19.14 -1.41
CA LEU A 74 -11.26 20.29 -0.86
C LEU A 74 -11.26 21.45 -1.86
N LYS A 75 -10.97 21.19 -3.14
CA LYS A 75 -11.01 22.21 -4.22
C LYS A 75 -12.41 22.77 -4.42
N GLU A 76 -13.45 21.92 -4.43
CA GLU A 76 -14.86 22.34 -4.53
C GLU A 76 -15.27 23.27 -3.37
N ARG A 77 -14.65 23.12 -2.19
CA ARG A 77 -14.86 24.02 -1.03
C ARG A 77 -13.96 25.25 -1.04
N GLY A 78 -13.21 25.47 -2.11
CA GLY A 78 -12.39 26.66 -2.32
C GLY A 78 -11.00 26.58 -1.70
N ALA A 79 -10.45 25.39 -1.44
CA ALA A 79 -9.03 25.26 -1.10
C ALA A 79 -8.17 25.82 -2.24
N TYR A 80 -7.23 26.70 -1.90
CA TYR A 80 -6.32 27.33 -2.85
C TYR A 80 -5.34 26.29 -3.44
N ARG A 81 -4.75 25.47 -2.57
CA ARG A 81 -3.87 24.34 -2.95
C ARG A 81 -4.18 23.12 -2.10
N VAL A 82 -3.93 21.94 -2.64
CA VAL A 82 -4.03 20.64 -1.97
C VAL A 82 -2.69 19.94 -2.11
N CYS A 83 -1.98 19.75 -0.99
CA CYS A 83 -0.75 18.97 -0.94
C CYS A 83 -0.97 17.73 -0.09
N VAL A 84 -0.40 16.60 -0.50
CA VAL A 84 -0.43 15.35 0.26
C VAL A 84 0.96 15.10 0.83
N VAL A 85 1.04 14.68 2.09
CA VAL A 85 2.28 14.28 2.74
C VAL A 85 2.08 12.87 3.28
N ALA A 86 2.98 11.96 2.95
CA ALA A 86 3.00 10.63 3.52
C ALA A 86 4.41 10.15 3.81
N THR A 87 4.53 9.16 4.69
CA THR A 87 5.84 8.54 4.94
C THR A 87 6.21 7.63 3.79
N HIS A 88 5.30 6.75 3.35
CA HIS A 88 5.57 5.71 2.37
C HIS A 88 4.77 5.93 1.09
N GLY A 89 5.43 6.18 -0.04
CA GLY A 89 4.76 6.26 -1.36
C GLY A 89 4.81 4.94 -2.12
N ILE A 90 3.87 4.02 -1.95
CA ILE A 90 3.90 2.75 -2.70
C ILE A 90 3.51 2.97 -4.18
N PHE A 91 2.58 3.89 -4.45
CA PHE A 91 2.12 4.29 -5.79
C PHE A 91 1.82 3.10 -6.73
N THR A 92 0.96 2.17 -6.32
CA THR A 92 0.67 0.99 -7.15
C THR A 92 -0.13 1.34 -8.42
N LYS A 93 -0.09 0.43 -9.40
CA LYS A 93 -0.86 0.53 -10.66
C LYS A 93 -0.43 1.75 -11.49
N ALA A 94 -1.41 2.48 -12.05
CA ALA A 94 -1.22 3.70 -12.82
C ALA A 94 -1.30 4.97 -11.94
N ALA A 95 -0.92 4.87 -10.65
CA ALA A 95 -1.02 5.98 -9.71
C ALA A 95 -0.32 7.25 -10.21
N THR A 96 0.89 7.15 -10.76
CA THR A 96 1.62 8.32 -11.27
C THR A 96 0.86 9.09 -12.35
N GLU A 97 0.20 8.37 -13.28
CA GLU A 97 -0.59 9.00 -14.36
C GLU A 97 -1.87 9.64 -13.81
N LEU A 98 -2.56 8.93 -12.91
CA LEU A 98 -3.76 9.46 -12.23
C LEU A 98 -3.42 10.71 -11.41
N LEU A 99 -2.28 10.71 -10.72
CA LEU A 99 -1.83 11.83 -9.91
C LEU A 99 -1.56 13.07 -10.76
N GLU A 100 -0.85 12.93 -11.88
CA GLU A 100 -0.52 14.03 -12.78
C GLU A 100 -1.78 14.76 -13.26
N HIS A 101 -2.86 14.01 -13.52
CA HIS A 101 -4.15 14.57 -13.97
C HIS A 101 -5.15 14.88 -12.85
N SER A 102 -4.78 14.67 -11.59
CA SER A 102 -5.66 14.93 -10.44
C SER A 102 -5.66 16.40 -9.98
N ASP A 103 -6.59 16.72 -9.09
CA ASP A 103 -6.70 18.02 -8.38
C ASP A 103 -5.64 18.23 -7.28
N ILE A 104 -4.76 17.25 -7.06
CA ILE A 104 -3.63 17.36 -6.12
C ILE A 104 -2.54 18.21 -6.77
N ASP A 105 -2.02 19.19 -6.04
CA ASP A 105 -0.96 20.08 -6.53
C ASP A 105 0.43 19.49 -6.30
N GLU A 106 0.62 18.76 -5.21
CA GLU A 106 1.94 18.25 -4.79
C GLU A 106 1.81 17.05 -3.85
N VAL A 107 2.70 16.08 -3.98
CA VAL A 107 2.79 14.90 -3.11
C VAL A 107 4.21 14.79 -2.57
N LEU A 108 4.35 14.88 -1.25
CA LEU A 108 5.62 14.69 -0.56
C LEU A 108 5.64 13.32 0.09
N VAL A 109 6.61 12.50 -0.30
CA VAL A 109 6.85 11.17 0.27
C VAL A 109 8.30 11.05 0.70
N THR A 110 8.65 10.10 1.55
CA THR A 110 10.07 9.85 1.90
C THR A 110 10.68 8.79 0.99
N ASN A 111 12.00 8.74 0.89
CA ASN A 111 12.72 7.67 0.21
C ASN A 111 12.75 6.32 0.97
N THR A 112 11.73 6.05 1.81
CA THR A 112 11.52 4.70 2.38
C THR A 112 11.22 3.65 1.31
N ILE A 113 10.72 4.10 0.16
CA ILE A 113 10.56 3.34 -1.08
C ILE A 113 11.24 4.17 -2.19
N MET A 114 11.77 3.51 -3.23
CA MET A 114 12.45 4.22 -4.32
C MET A 114 11.45 4.79 -5.32
N HIS A 115 11.58 6.07 -5.68
CA HIS A 115 10.65 6.81 -6.55
C HIS A 115 11.29 7.36 -7.84
N ASP A 116 12.51 6.92 -8.20
CA ASP A 116 13.28 7.46 -9.34
C ASP A 116 12.55 7.39 -10.69
N ILE A 117 11.66 6.41 -10.85
CA ILE A 117 10.83 6.26 -12.06
C ILE A 117 9.57 7.11 -11.95
N ASP A 118 8.98 7.19 -10.75
CA ASP A 118 7.73 7.88 -10.49
C ASP A 118 7.90 9.39 -10.64
N GLU A 119 8.98 9.98 -10.10
CA GLU A 119 9.31 11.40 -10.24
C GLU A 119 9.56 11.81 -11.70
N LYS A 120 10.05 10.88 -12.54
CA LYS A 120 10.23 11.13 -13.97
C LYS A 120 8.91 11.12 -14.73
N ARG A 121 7.90 10.43 -14.21
CA ARG A 121 6.57 10.28 -14.84
C ARG A 121 5.55 11.28 -14.33
N CYS A 122 5.72 11.76 -13.10
CA CYS A 122 4.80 12.68 -12.45
C CYS A 122 5.57 13.84 -11.83
N SER A 123 5.29 15.05 -12.30
CA SER A 123 5.98 16.28 -11.87
C SER A 123 5.58 16.73 -10.45
N LYS A 124 4.50 16.15 -9.92
CA LYS A 124 3.91 16.48 -8.62
C LYS A 124 4.54 15.72 -7.45
N ILE A 125 5.28 14.64 -7.71
CA ILE A 125 5.91 13.83 -6.67
C ILE A 125 7.24 14.48 -6.27
N ARG A 126 7.44 14.63 -4.97
CA ARG A 126 8.72 15.05 -4.38
C ARG A 126 9.14 14.09 -3.28
N THR A 127 10.35 13.57 -3.39
CA THR A 127 10.93 12.71 -2.38
C THR A 127 11.73 13.49 -1.35
N ILE A 128 11.46 13.24 -0.06
CA ILE A 128 12.21 13.72 1.09
C ILE A 128 13.21 12.63 1.50
N ASP A 129 14.49 12.97 1.52
CA ASP A 129 15.52 12.05 1.99
C ASP A 129 15.47 11.90 3.53
N ILE A 130 15.38 10.65 3.99
CA ILE A 130 15.46 10.28 5.41
C ILE A 130 16.71 9.47 5.73
N SER A 131 17.68 9.37 4.81
CA SER A 131 18.92 8.61 4.98
C SER A 131 19.69 9.03 6.25
N MET A 132 19.76 10.33 6.52
CA MET A 132 20.39 10.89 7.72
C MET A 132 19.71 10.44 9.01
N LEU A 133 18.38 10.40 9.02
CA LEU A 133 17.60 9.93 10.18
C LEU A 133 17.90 8.45 10.47
N LEU A 134 17.94 7.62 9.42
CA LEU A 134 18.26 6.19 9.54
C LEU A 134 19.72 5.95 9.95
N ALA A 135 20.67 6.69 9.36
CA ALA A 135 22.08 6.60 9.70
C ALA A 135 22.33 6.97 11.17
N GLU A 136 21.72 8.05 11.65
CA GLU A 136 21.85 8.49 13.03
C GLU A 136 21.18 7.51 14.01
N ALA A 137 20.04 6.91 13.64
CA ALA A 137 19.41 5.85 14.41
C ALA A 137 20.35 4.65 14.58
N ILE A 138 20.96 4.16 13.50
CA ILE A 138 21.92 3.05 13.54
C ILE A 138 23.13 3.41 14.43
N ARG A 139 23.69 4.62 14.24
CA ARG A 139 24.83 5.12 15.02
C ARG A 139 24.52 5.12 16.52
N ARG A 140 23.37 5.65 16.92
CA ARG A 140 22.95 5.73 18.32
C ARG A 140 22.73 4.37 18.95
N ILE A 141 22.09 3.44 18.22
CA ILE A 141 21.92 2.05 18.68
C ILE A 141 23.29 1.40 18.91
N TYR A 142 24.24 1.60 17.99
CA TYR A 142 25.59 1.03 18.10
C TYR A 142 26.36 1.56 19.31
N TYR A 143 26.27 2.85 19.62
CA TYR A 143 26.96 3.47 20.76
C TYR A 143 26.14 3.48 22.07
N GLY A 144 24.92 2.93 22.09
CA GLY A 144 24.06 2.94 23.27
C GLY A 144 23.56 4.33 23.67
N GLU A 145 23.47 5.25 22.71
CA GLU A 145 23.03 6.63 22.93
C GLU A 145 21.49 6.75 22.93
N SER A 146 20.97 7.84 23.49
CA SER A 146 19.53 8.09 23.53
C SER A 146 18.95 8.32 22.13
N MET A 147 17.91 7.55 21.78
CA MET A 147 17.10 7.73 20.57
C MET A 147 16.19 8.96 20.61
N SER A 148 15.92 9.50 21.81
CA SER A 148 15.04 10.68 21.98
C SER A 148 15.52 11.92 21.24
N GLN A 149 16.81 11.98 20.89
CA GLN A 149 17.41 13.10 20.16
C GLN A 149 16.97 13.14 18.68
N LEU A 150 16.58 12.01 18.08
CA LEU A 150 16.10 11.95 16.69
C LEU A 150 14.80 12.72 16.47
N PHE A 151 14.01 12.91 17.54
CA PHE A 151 12.72 13.59 17.51
C PHE A 151 12.83 15.07 17.90
N ARG A 152 14.05 15.58 18.09
CA ARG A 152 14.30 17.01 18.37
C ARG A 152 14.73 17.70 17.08
N ASN A 153 14.38 18.97 16.95
CA ASN A 153 14.57 19.80 15.75
C ASN A 153 16.05 20.07 15.36
N GLU A 154 17.02 19.41 15.97
CA GLU A 154 18.44 19.69 15.77
C GLU A 154 19.07 18.88 14.63
N LEU A 155 18.38 17.87 14.07
CA LEU A 155 18.96 17.02 13.02
C LEU A 155 18.88 17.64 11.61
N PHE A 156 18.16 18.75 11.43
CA PHE A 156 17.88 19.38 10.13
C PHE A 156 18.36 20.83 10.02
N MET A 157 19.20 21.31 10.94
CA MET A 157 19.88 22.61 10.90
C MET A 157 21.35 22.43 10.57
#